data_AF-A0A9E2DTL9-F1
#
_entry.id   AF-A0A9E2DTL9-F1
#
_cell.length_a   1.000
_cell.length_b   1.000
_cell.length_c   1.000
_cell.angle_alpha   90.00
_cell.angle_beta   90.00
_cell.angle_gamma   90.00
#
_symmetry.space_group_name_H-M   'P 1'
#
loop_
_entity.id
_entity.type
_entity.pdbx_description
1 polymer ?
#
loop_
_entity_poly.entity_id
_entity_poly.type
_entity_poly.pdbx_seq_one_letter_code
_entity_poly.pdbx_strand_id
1 'polypeptide(L)'
;MLHSPFTLRDVTFPNRIVVSPMSQYAARDGHADDWHFAHLSRFVLGGAGTVFTEAAAVERHGLRTHGDLGLWQDSQIDGLARIAAFVRANGSVPGIQLAHAGRKASERRPRHNEGPLNNEDVALRGETPWETIAPSALPYGENWHVPWEMTASGIEDVVAAFRSAAVRADAAGFDV
;
A
#
# COMPACT_ATOMS: atom_id res chain seq x y z
N MET A 1 -11.69 27.18 -7.14
CA MET A 1 -10.37 27.67 -6.68
C MET A 1 -9.58 26.48 -6.14
N LEU A 2 -8.27 26.40 -6.38
CA LEU A 2 -7.44 25.26 -5.95
C LEU A 2 -7.19 25.24 -4.42
N HIS A 3 -7.00 26.41 -3.81
CA HIS A 3 -6.70 26.58 -2.38
C HIS A 3 -7.92 26.71 -1.46
N SER A 4 -9.14 26.55 -2.00
CA SER A 4 -10.34 26.59 -1.18
C SER A 4 -10.51 25.27 -0.41
N PRO A 5 -11.03 25.30 0.82
CA PRO A 5 -11.38 24.07 1.52
C PRO A 5 -12.49 23.31 0.80
N PHE A 6 -12.56 22.02 1.09
CA PHE A 6 -13.59 21.11 0.59
C PHE A 6 -13.97 20.15 1.71
N THR A 7 -15.26 19.91 1.93
CA THR A 7 -15.73 18.98 2.96
C THR A 7 -16.40 17.79 2.28
N LEU A 8 -16.01 16.58 2.67
CA LEU A 8 -16.63 15.34 2.24
C LEU A 8 -16.91 14.52 3.50
N ARG A 9 -18.19 14.20 3.74
CA ARG A 9 -18.65 13.64 5.02
C ARG A 9 -18.20 14.56 6.16
N ASP A 10 -17.56 14.01 7.18
CA ASP A 10 -17.11 14.75 8.37
C ASP A 10 -15.66 15.24 8.25
N VAL A 11 -14.99 15.01 7.11
CA VAL A 11 -13.60 15.40 6.88
C VAL A 11 -13.55 16.70 6.06
N THR A 12 -12.86 17.71 6.59
CA THR A 12 -12.61 18.98 5.89
C THR A 12 -11.16 19.03 5.41
N PHE A 13 -11.03 19.00 4.10
CA PHE A 13 -9.79 19.13 3.36
C PHE A 13 -9.42 20.62 3.27
N PRO A 14 -8.20 21.04 3.68
CA PRO A 14 -7.83 22.46 3.76
C PRO A 14 -7.67 23.10 2.37
N ASN A 15 -7.38 22.29 1.35
CA ASN A 15 -7.31 22.68 -0.05
C ASN A 15 -7.59 21.47 -0.96
N ARG A 16 -7.61 21.69 -2.28
CA ARG A 16 -7.92 20.64 -3.28
C ARG A 16 -6.67 19.98 -3.87
N ILE A 17 -5.52 20.08 -3.19
CA ILE A 17 -4.26 19.48 -3.61
C ILE A 17 -4.09 18.16 -2.87
N VAL A 18 -4.13 17.05 -3.61
CA VAL A 18 -4.01 15.69 -3.09
C VAL A 18 -2.73 15.07 -3.63
N VAL A 19 -1.89 14.55 -2.76
CA VAL A 19 -0.76 13.71 -3.16
C VAL A 19 -1.26 12.30 -3.34
N SER A 20 -1.13 11.78 -4.55
CA SER A 20 -1.57 10.44 -4.91
C SER A 20 -0.76 9.35 -4.20
N PRO A 21 -1.35 8.16 -3.98
CA PRO A 21 -0.59 7.00 -3.52
C PRO A 21 0.50 6.66 -4.54
N MET A 22 1.77 6.69 -4.13
CA MET A 22 2.93 6.43 -4.98
C MET A 22 3.86 5.45 -4.30
N SER A 23 3.93 4.22 -4.81
CA SER A 23 4.77 3.15 -4.23
C SER A 23 6.24 3.55 -4.14
N GLN A 24 6.82 3.36 -2.95
CA GLN A 24 8.24 3.64 -2.69
C GLN A 24 9.08 2.38 -2.80
N TYR A 25 8.49 1.19 -2.67
CA TYR A 25 9.20 -0.09 -2.71
C TYR A 25 10.39 -0.10 -1.73
N ALA A 26 10.16 0.40 -0.51
CA ALA A 26 11.17 0.63 0.52
C ALA A 26 10.85 -0.07 1.85
N ALA A 27 9.63 -0.59 2.03
CA ALA A 27 9.23 -1.28 3.24
C ALA A 27 10.02 -2.57 3.46
N ARG A 28 10.09 -2.97 4.73
CA ARG A 28 10.66 -4.25 5.16
C ARG A 28 9.55 -5.04 5.83
N ASP A 29 9.19 -6.17 5.24
CA ASP A 29 8.08 -7.02 5.71
C ASP A 29 6.77 -6.22 5.92
N GLY A 30 6.47 -5.32 4.97
CA GLY A 30 5.29 -4.45 5.02
C GLY A 30 5.33 -3.30 6.04
N HIS A 31 6.39 -3.15 6.84
CA HIS A 31 6.46 -2.09 7.85
C HIS A 31 6.94 -0.76 7.26
N ALA A 32 6.22 0.31 7.60
CA ALA A 32 6.67 1.67 7.39
C ALA A 32 7.85 2.02 8.30
N ASP A 33 8.81 2.76 7.77
CA ASP A 33 10.04 3.19 8.45
C ASP A 33 10.32 4.68 8.20
N ASP A 34 11.52 5.14 8.56
CA ASP A 34 11.94 6.54 8.39
C ASP A 34 11.97 6.99 6.92
N TRP A 35 12.10 6.08 5.95
CA TRP A 35 11.99 6.43 4.53
C TRP A 35 10.59 6.98 4.23
N HIS A 36 9.56 6.24 4.66
CA HIS A 36 8.16 6.60 4.44
C HIS A 36 7.80 7.87 5.18
N PHE A 37 8.28 8.00 6.42
CA PHE A 37 8.09 9.20 7.23
C PHE A 37 8.68 10.43 6.54
N ALA A 38 9.96 10.39 6.14
CA ALA A 38 10.62 11.51 5.48
C ALA A 38 9.98 11.85 4.13
N HIS A 39 9.64 10.82 3.33
CA HIS A 39 9.02 10.98 2.03
C HIS A 39 7.66 11.69 2.11
N LEU A 40 6.78 11.27 3.02
CA LEU A 40 5.43 11.82 3.12
C LEU A 40 5.45 13.18 3.83
N SER A 41 6.30 13.35 4.85
CA SER A 41 6.44 14.62 5.59
C SER A 41 6.79 15.80 4.68
N ARG A 42 7.61 15.60 3.64
CA ARG A 42 7.98 16.68 2.71
C ARG A 42 6.77 17.28 1.98
N PHE A 43 5.75 16.47 1.68
CA PHE A 43 4.57 16.94 0.98
C PHE A 43 3.62 17.70 1.88
N VAL A 44 3.49 17.23 3.12
CA VAL A 44 2.75 17.92 4.18
C VAL A 44 3.35 19.32 4.41
N LEU A 45 4.67 19.39 4.58
CA LEU A 45 5.40 20.65 4.72
C LEU A 45 5.33 21.53 3.45
N GLY A 46 5.10 20.93 2.29
CA GLY A 46 4.87 21.63 1.02
C GLY A 46 3.47 22.22 0.86
N GLY A 47 2.56 22.02 1.82
CA GLY A 47 1.21 22.60 1.81
C GLY A 47 0.14 21.76 1.11
N ALA A 48 0.40 20.48 0.83
CA ALA A 48 -0.62 19.57 0.33
C ALA A 48 -1.74 19.39 1.37
N GLY A 49 -3.00 19.52 0.93
CA GLY A 49 -4.14 19.38 1.83
C GLY A 49 -4.46 17.94 2.22
N THR A 50 -4.02 16.98 1.42
CA THR A 50 -4.13 15.55 1.71
C THR A 50 -2.92 14.82 1.18
N VAL A 51 -2.44 13.86 1.97
CA VAL A 51 -1.33 13.00 1.59
C VAL A 51 -1.76 11.55 1.77
N PHE A 52 -1.82 10.81 0.68
CA PHE A 52 -1.99 9.37 0.73
C PHE A 52 -0.64 8.68 0.95
N THR A 53 -0.60 7.66 1.81
CA THR A 53 0.47 6.66 1.74
C THR A 53 0.38 5.90 0.41
N GLU A 54 1.44 5.18 0.05
CA GLU A 54 1.35 4.22 -1.05
C GLU A 54 0.36 3.09 -0.77
N ALA A 55 0.15 2.25 -1.79
CA ALA A 55 -0.63 1.03 -1.70
C ALA A 55 -0.10 0.12 -0.57
N ALA A 56 -0.89 -0.03 0.48
CA ALA A 56 -0.64 -0.95 1.60
C ALA A 56 -1.38 -2.26 1.36
N ALA A 57 -0.63 -3.36 1.26
CA ALA A 57 -1.18 -4.68 1.03
C ALA A 57 -2.00 -5.16 2.23
N VAL A 58 -3.22 -5.64 1.97
CA VAL A 58 -4.12 -6.17 3.02
C VAL A 58 -3.77 -7.59 3.46
N GLU A 59 -2.93 -8.27 2.68
CA GLU A 59 -2.38 -9.61 2.94
C GLU A 59 -0.94 -9.68 2.46
N ARG A 60 -0.13 -10.54 3.10
CA ARG A 60 1.29 -10.72 2.72
C ARG A 60 1.45 -11.18 1.28
N HIS A 61 0.62 -12.10 0.80
CA HIS A 61 0.68 -12.58 -0.58
C HIS A 61 0.07 -11.58 -1.59
N GLY A 62 -0.62 -10.54 -1.09
CA GLY A 62 -1.16 -9.43 -1.87
C GLY A 62 -0.17 -8.30 -2.14
N LEU A 63 1.06 -8.38 -1.62
CA LEU A 63 2.15 -7.46 -1.97
C LEU A 63 2.38 -7.49 -3.49
N ARG A 64 2.70 -6.35 -4.11
CA ARG A 64 3.21 -6.34 -5.49
C ARG A 64 4.68 -6.75 -5.49
N THR A 65 5.47 -6.15 -4.61
CA THR A 65 6.90 -6.43 -4.44
C THR A 65 7.26 -6.69 -2.98
N HIS A 66 8.44 -7.28 -2.71
CA HIS A 66 8.99 -7.40 -1.35
C HIS A 66 9.24 -6.05 -0.64
N GLY A 67 9.09 -4.93 -1.34
CA GLY A 67 9.29 -3.58 -0.81
C GLY A 67 8.00 -2.82 -0.50
N ASP A 68 6.84 -3.43 -0.69
CA ASP A 68 5.57 -2.71 -0.54
C ASP A 68 5.16 -2.60 0.93
N LEU A 69 4.42 -1.55 1.26
CA LEU A 69 3.78 -1.43 2.56
C LEU A 69 2.71 -2.50 2.77
N GLY A 70 2.46 -2.81 4.03
CA GLY A 70 1.48 -3.77 4.49
C GLY A 70 0.61 -3.24 5.60
N LEU A 71 -0.60 -3.78 5.71
CA LEU A 71 -1.50 -3.56 6.84
C LEU A 71 -2.34 -4.80 7.17
N TRP A 72 -1.71 -5.98 7.08
CA TRP A 72 -2.34 -7.28 7.39
C TRP A 72 -2.17 -7.70 8.85
N GLN A 73 -1.20 -7.11 9.58
CA GLN A 73 -0.94 -7.43 10.98
C GLN A 73 -0.74 -6.17 11.84
N ASP A 74 -1.01 -6.29 13.14
CA ASP A 74 -1.09 -5.13 14.05
C ASP A 74 0.26 -4.44 14.25
N SER A 75 1.38 -5.16 14.11
CA SER A 75 2.72 -4.55 14.22
C SER A 75 3.01 -3.52 13.11
N GLN A 76 2.22 -3.51 12.03
CA GLN A 76 2.35 -2.54 10.95
C GLN A 76 1.66 -1.19 11.26
N ILE A 77 0.87 -1.12 12.34
CA ILE A 77 0.12 0.07 12.74
C ILE A 77 1.06 1.19 13.18
N ASP A 78 2.01 0.92 14.08
CA ASP A 78 2.77 1.97 14.78
C ASP A 78 3.54 2.91 13.82
N GLY A 79 4.19 2.34 12.81
CA GLY A 79 4.92 3.11 11.80
C GLY A 79 4.00 4.03 10.99
N LEU A 80 2.83 3.52 10.62
CA LEU A 80 1.82 4.28 9.89
C LEU A 80 1.12 5.32 10.78
N ALA A 81 0.89 4.99 12.05
CA ALA A 81 0.28 5.90 13.02
C ALA A 81 1.15 7.13 13.29
N ARG A 82 2.48 6.93 13.37
CA ARG A 82 3.44 8.05 13.44
C ARG A 82 3.32 8.98 12.24
N ILE A 83 3.14 8.44 11.04
CA ILE A 83 2.98 9.23 9.81
C ILE A 83 1.64 9.99 9.85
N ALA A 84 0.54 9.29 10.12
CA ALA A 84 -0.79 9.90 10.16
C ALA A 84 -0.89 11.02 11.21
N ALA A 85 -0.32 10.80 12.41
CA ALA A 85 -0.24 11.81 13.46
C ALA A 85 0.53 13.07 13.01
N PHE A 86 1.66 12.90 12.31
CA PHE A 86 2.44 14.03 11.79
C PHE A 86 1.68 14.81 10.71
N VAL A 87 1.04 14.10 9.77
CA VAL A 87 0.21 14.71 8.71
C VAL A 87 -0.90 15.57 9.32
N ARG A 88 -1.63 15.01 10.30
CA ARG A 88 -2.70 15.70 11.01
C ARG A 88 -2.21 16.90 11.82
N ALA A 89 -1.10 16.76 12.55
CA ALA A 89 -0.53 17.84 13.35
C ALA A 89 -0.13 19.07 12.52
N ASN A 90 0.11 18.90 11.22
CA ASN A 90 0.46 19.96 10.28
C ASN A 90 -0.73 20.42 9.40
N GLY A 91 -1.97 20.08 9.80
CA GLY A 91 -3.19 20.59 9.15
C GLY A 91 -3.51 19.96 7.80
N SER A 92 -2.90 18.82 7.47
CA SER A 92 -3.21 18.02 6.28
C SER A 92 -4.02 16.78 6.67
N VAL A 93 -4.73 16.19 5.72
CA VAL A 93 -5.55 14.99 5.93
C VAL A 93 -4.73 13.74 5.59
N PRO A 94 -4.52 12.79 6.52
CA PRO A 94 -3.85 11.53 6.25
C PRO A 94 -4.77 10.57 5.50
N GLY A 95 -4.34 10.10 4.34
CA GLY A 95 -5.02 9.06 3.57
C GLY A 95 -4.17 7.79 3.40
N ILE A 96 -4.80 6.66 3.15
CA ILE A 96 -4.15 5.38 2.87
C ILE A 96 -4.88 4.64 1.74
N GLN A 97 -4.11 4.09 0.79
CA GLN A 97 -4.66 3.20 -0.23
C GLN A 97 -4.48 1.75 0.21
N LEU A 98 -5.57 1.04 0.51
CA LEU A 98 -5.55 -0.40 0.72
C LEU A 98 -5.56 -1.14 -0.62
N ALA A 99 -4.74 -2.18 -0.75
CA ALA A 99 -4.55 -2.86 -2.02
C ALA A 99 -4.33 -4.37 -1.88
N HIS A 100 -4.57 -5.08 -2.99
CA HIS A 100 -4.15 -6.45 -3.21
C HIS A 100 -3.71 -6.59 -4.68
N ALA A 101 -2.45 -6.98 -4.94
CA ALA A 101 -1.88 -6.97 -6.29
C ALA A 101 -2.37 -8.14 -7.18
N GLY A 102 -2.94 -9.19 -6.57
CA GLY A 102 -3.55 -10.32 -7.29
C GLY A 102 -2.54 -10.99 -8.22
N ARG A 103 -2.90 -11.25 -9.47
CA ARG A 103 -1.98 -11.84 -10.48
C ARG A 103 -0.75 -11.00 -10.83
N LYS A 104 -0.67 -9.73 -10.38
CA LYS A 104 0.53 -8.90 -10.53
C LYS A 104 1.44 -8.94 -9.30
N ALA A 105 1.04 -9.65 -8.25
CA ALA A 105 1.86 -9.88 -7.07
C ALA A 105 3.14 -10.66 -7.44
N SER A 106 4.08 -10.77 -6.51
CA SER A 106 5.35 -11.46 -6.75
C SER A 106 6.16 -10.87 -7.92
N GLU A 107 6.21 -9.54 -7.99
CA GLU A 107 6.95 -8.76 -8.98
C GLU A 107 8.27 -8.19 -8.41
N ARG A 108 9.26 -8.01 -9.28
CA ARG A 108 10.46 -7.23 -9.01
C ARG A 108 10.13 -5.76 -8.74
N ARG A 109 10.93 -5.13 -7.89
CA ARG A 109 10.91 -3.66 -7.72
C ARG A 109 11.25 -2.97 -9.07
N PRO A 110 10.69 -1.80 -9.38
CA PRO A 110 10.95 -1.14 -10.67
C PRO A 110 12.43 -0.88 -10.98
N ARG A 111 13.24 -0.59 -9.96
CA ARG A 111 14.69 -0.43 -10.10
C ARG A 111 15.44 -1.71 -10.54
N HIS A 112 14.77 -2.86 -10.52
CA HIS A 112 15.29 -4.16 -10.97
C HIS A 112 14.59 -4.62 -12.26
N ASN A 113 14.22 -3.67 -13.14
CA ASN A 113 13.67 -3.89 -14.47
C ASN A 113 12.27 -4.56 -14.55
N GLU A 114 11.46 -4.44 -13.50
CA GLU A 114 10.07 -4.95 -13.44
C GLU A 114 9.94 -6.45 -13.84
N GLY A 115 8.71 -6.97 -13.81
CA GLY A 115 8.44 -8.35 -14.19
C GLY A 115 8.51 -9.36 -13.04
N PRO A 116 8.12 -10.62 -13.31
CA PRO A 116 7.87 -11.61 -12.27
C PRO A 116 9.19 -12.03 -11.60
N LEU A 117 9.15 -12.20 -10.28
CA LEU A 117 10.29 -12.75 -9.53
C LEU A 117 10.66 -14.15 -10.06
N ASN A 118 11.95 -14.46 -10.07
CA ASN A 118 12.49 -15.75 -10.48
C ASN A 118 13.62 -16.22 -9.53
N ASN A 119 14.24 -17.37 -9.84
CA ASN A 119 15.33 -17.94 -9.03
C ASN A 119 16.60 -17.08 -8.98
N GLU A 120 16.84 -16.23 -9.98
CA GLU A 120 17.98 -15.31 -9.98
C GLU A 120 17.78 -14.23 -8.91
N ASP A 121 16.55 -13.74 -8.75
CA ASP A 121 16.20 -12.75 -7.73
C ASP A 121 16.41 -13.30 -6.30
N VAL A 122 16.18 -14.61 -6.11
CA VAL A 122 16.53 -15.32 -4.87
C VAL A 122 18.03 -15.33 -4.64
N ALA A 123 18.82 -15.71 -5.64
CA ALA A 123 20.27 -15.81 -5.52
C ALA A 123 20.94 -14.45 -5.28
N LEU A 124 20.45 -13.39 -5.93
CA LEU A 124 21.05 -12.05 -5.86
C LEU A 124 20.58 -11.24 -4.65
N ARG A 125 19.32 -11.40 -4.23
CA ARG A 125 18.68 -10.49 -3.26
C ARG A 125 17.87 -11.19 -2.17
N GLY A 126 17.77 -12.52 -2.19
CA GLY A 126 16.91 -13.27 -1.27
C GLY A 126 15.42 -13.00 -1.48
N GLU A 127 15.03 -12.44 -2.63
CA GLU A 127 13.65 -12.09 -2.96
C GLU A 127 12.94 -13.32 -3.54
N THR A 128 12.34 -14.14 -2.67
CA THR A 128 11.63 -15.37 -3.07
C THR A 128 10.30 -15.06 -3.77
N PRO A 129 10.00 -15.63 -4.93
CA PRO A 129 8.66 -15.60 -5.50
C PRO A 129 7.63 -16.24 -4.56
N TRP A 130 6.37 -15.83 -4.67
CA TRP A 130 5.26 -16.45 -3.96
C TRP A 130 4.08 -16.74 -4.88
N GLU A 131 3.20 -17.63 -4.44
CA GLU A 131 1.98 -17.95 -5.17
C GLU A 131 1.00 -16.78 -5.14
N THR A 132 0.38 -16.50 -6.29
CA THR A 132 -0.55 -15.40 -6.45
C THR A 132 -1.95 -15.90 -6.73
N ILE A 133 -2.95 -15.08 -6.42
CA ILE A 133 -4.36 -15.40 -6.61
C ILE A 133 -5.01 -14.44 -7.61
N ALA A 134 -6.02 -14.91 -8.32
CA ALA A 134 -6.78 -14.12 -9.29
C ALA A 134 -8.18 -14.68 -9.54
N PRO A 135 -9.08 -13.92 -10.18
CA PRO A 135 -10.39 -14.42 -10.57
C PRO A 135 -10.37 -15.59 -11.56
N SER A 136 -9.26 -15.81 -12.26
CA SER A 136 -9.07 -16.91 -13.21
C SER A 136 -7.59 -17.26 -13.29
N ALA A 137 -7.27 -18.50 -13.66
CA ALA A 137 -5.90 -18.99 -13.86
C ALA A 137 -5.26 -18.45 -15.16
N LEU A 138 -5.24 -17.12 -15.33
CA LEU A 138 -4.70 -16.43 -16.48
C LEU A 138 -3.55 -15.51 -16.05
N PRO A 139 -2.32 -15.73 -16.59
CA PRO A 139 -1.16 -14.93 -16.22
C PRO A 139 -1.37 -13.45 -16.57
N TYR A 140 -0.63 -12.57 -15.89
CA TYR A 140 -0.70 -11.13 -16.16
C TYR A 140 -0.14 -10.76 -17.54
N GLY A 141 0.93 -11.43 -17.97
CA GLY A 141 1.57 -11.22 -19.26
C GLY A 141 2.43 -12.42 -19.68
N GLU A 142 3.12 -12.29 -20.80
CA GLU A 142 4.06 -13.31 -21.28
C GLU A 142 5.16 -13.55 -20.24
N ASN A 143 5.50 -14.82 -19.99
CA ASN A 143 6.48 -15.26 -18.98
C ASN A 143 6.14 -14.94 -17.52
N TRP A 144 4.90 -14.54 -17.21
CA TRP A 144 4.42 -14.43 -15.83
C TRP A 144 3.93 -15.78 -15.29
N HIS A 145 4.02 -15.93 -13.97
CA HIS A 145 3.44 -17.08 -13.28
C HIS A 145 1.92 -17.11 -13.47
N VAL A 146 1.35 -18.31 -13.49
CA VAL A 146 -0.10 -18.52 -13.54
C VAL A 146 -0.63 -18.40 -12.12
N PRO A 147 -1.57 -17.47 -11.83
CA PRO A 147 -2.16 -17.35 -10.51
C PRO A 147 -3.12 -18.52 -10.24
N TRP A 148 -3.35 -18.81 -8.96
CA TRP A 148 -4.45 -19.66 -8.54
C TRP A 148 -5.79 -18.96 -8.77
N GLU A 149 -6.73 -19.68 -9.39
CA GLU A 149 -8.11 -19.23 -9.50
C GLU A 149 -8.78 -19.25 -8.13
N MET A 150 -9.30 -18.10 -7.70
CA MET A 150 -9.91 -17.96 -6.39
C MET A 150 -11.19 -18.79 -6.28
N THR A 151 -11.32 -19.48 -5.15
CA THR A 151 -12.59 -20.08 -4.74
C THR A 151 -13.52 -19.02 -4.16
N ALA A 152 -14.81 -19.37 -3.97
CA ALA A 152 -15.74 -18.50 -3.25
C ALA A 152 -15.23 -18.14 -1.84
N SER A 153 -14.66 -19.10 -1.11
CA SER A 153 -14.06 -18.85 0.21
C SER A 153 -12.85 -17.91 0.12
N GLY A 154 -11.99 -18.08 -0.90
CA GLY A 154 -10.85 -17.17 -1.10
C GLY A 154 -11.28 -15.73 -1.38
N ILE A 155 -12.44 -15.52 -2.03
CA ILE A 155 -13.02 -14.18 -2.18
C ILE A 155 -13.45 -13.63 -0.81
N GLU A 156 -14.12 -14.44 0.01
CA GLU A 156 -14.53 -14.06 1.37
C GLU A 156 -13.33 -13.71 2.25
N ASP A 157 -12.23 -14.47 2.14
CA ASP A 157 -10.99 -14.23 2.87
C ASP A 157 -10.39 -12.86 2.51
N VAL A 158 -10.27 -12.54 1.21
CA VAL A 158 -9.76 -11.24 0.75
C VAL A 158 -10.68 -10.10 1.22
N VAL A 159 -12.00 -10.27 1.15
CA VAL A 159 -12.96 -9.27 1.66
C VAL A 159 -12.77 -9.04 3.17
N ALA A 160 -12.58 -10.11 3.94
CA ALA A 160 -12.29 -10.03 5.37
C ALA A 160 -10.93 -9.36 5.66
N ALA A 161 -9.93 -9.58 4.81
CA ALA A 161 -8.63 -8.93 4.90
C ALA A 161 -8.73 -7.41 4.66
N PHE A 162 -9.46 -6.98 3.62
CA PHE A 162 -9.73 -5.55 3.39
C PHE A 162 -10.46 -4.91 4.57
N ARG A 163 -11.45 -5.60 5.14
CA ARG A 163 -12.15 -5.13 6.34
C ARG A 163 -11.19 -4.96 7.51
N SER A 164 -10.34 -5.95 7.76
CA SER A 164 -9.39 -5.93 8.87
C SER A 164 -8.34 -4.84 8.70
N ALA A 165 -7.83 -4.66 7.47
CA ALA A 165 -6.90 -3.58 7.14
C ALA A 165 -7.54 -2.19 7.28
N ALA A 166 -8.82 -2.03 6.94
CA ALA A 166 -9.55 -0.77 7.15
C ALA A 166 -9.69 -0.44 8.65
N VAL A 167 -9.99 -1.44 9.50
CA VAL A 167 -10.01 -1.26 10.96
C VAL A 167 -8.63 -0.85 11.49
N ARG A 168 -7.56 -1.44 10.96
CA ARG A 168 -6.18 -1.07 11.34
C ARG A 168 -5.80 0.33 10.85
N ALA A 169 -6.27 0.74 9.68
CA ALA A 169 -6.06 2.09 9.14
C ALA A 169 -6.75 3.15 10.02
N ASP A 170 -7.99 2.88 10.45
CA ASP A 170 -8.71 3.72 11.40
C ASP A 170 -7.96 3.79 12.75
N ALA A 171 -7.52 2.65 13.29
CA ALA A 171 -6.71 2.59 14.50
C ALA A 171 -5.36 3.34 14.38
N ALA A 172 -4.76 3.37 13.19
CA ALA A 172 -3.57 4.16 12.89
C ALA A 172 -3.86 5.67 12.74
N GLY A 173 -5.13 6.08 12.67
CA GLY A 173 -5.54 7.48 12.60
C GLY A 173 -5.57 8.07 11.19
N PHE A 174 -5.79 7.24 10.15
CA PHE A 174 -6.11 7.72 8.81
C PHE A 174 -7.57 8.17 8.71
N ASP A 175 -7.83 9.23 7.94
CA ASP A 175 -9.18 9.77 7.72
C ASP A 175 -9.77 9.35 6.37
N VAL A 176 -8.93 8.85 5.44
CA VAL A 176 -9.27 8.58 4.04
C VAL A 176 -8.64 7.29 3.53
#